data_AF-A0A1Q9VNA0-F1
#
_entry.id   AF-A0A1Q9VNA0-F1
#
_cell.length_a   1.000
_cell.length_b   1.000
_cell.length_c   1.000
_cell.angle_alpha   90.00
_cell.angle_beta   90.00
_cell.angle_gamma   90.00
#
_symmetry.space_group_name_H-M   'P 1'
#
loop_
_entity.id
_entity.type
_entity.pdbx_description
1 polymer ?
#
loop_
_entity_poly.entity_id
_entity_poly.type
_entity_poly.pdbx_seq_one_letter_code
_entity_poly.pdbx_strand_id
1 'polypeptide(L)' 'MVMTPEDVNNVKFSKPRFGRRGYDEASVDAFLDGVMESLSSMQDRIDELERRLASRPPRL' A
#
# COMPACT_ATOMS: atom_id res chain seq x y z
N MET A 1 7.57 9.79 -5.06
CA MET A 1 6.33 9.14 -5.52
C MET A 1 5.88 8.23 -4.40
N VAL A 2 4.71 8.48 -3.80
CA VAL A 2 4.16 7.67 -2.71
C VAL A 2 3.35 6.55 -3.35
N MET A 3 3.60 5.31 -2.95
CA MET A 3 2.86 4.14 -3.41
C MET A 3 1.53 4.09 -2.66
N THR A 4 0.41 4.04 -3.40
CA THR A 4 -0.95 4.01 -2.86
C THR A 4 -1.50 2.57 -2.81
N PRO A 5 -2.54 2.28 -2.01
CA PRO A 5 -3.22 0.99 -2.03
C PRO A 5 -3.76 0.63 -3.43
N GLU A 6 -4.26 1.60 -4.19
CA GLU A 6 -4.70 1.37 -5.58
C GLU A 6 -3.53 0.94 -6.48
N ASP A 7 -2.33 1.48 -6.26
CA ASP A 7 -1.15 1.05 -7.00
C ASP A 7 -0.84 -0.42 -6.74
N VAL A 8 -1.03 -0.90 -5.49
CA VAL A 8 -0.83 -2.33 -5.15
C VAL A 8 -1.85 -3.22 -5.87
N ASN A 9 -3.12 -2.83 -5.87
CA ASN A 9 -4.19 -3.60 -6.51
C ASN A 9 -4.04 -3.67 -8.04
N ASN A 10 -3.50 -2.61 -8.65
CA ASN A 10 -3.35 -2.54 -10.10
C ASN A 10 -2.06 -3.20 -10.62
N VAL A 11 -1.15 -3.66 -9.75
CA VAL A 11 0.07 -4.35 -10.18
C VAL A 11 -0.28 -5.65 -10.90
N LYS A 12 0.37 -5.87 -12.05
CA LYS A 12 0.31 -7.11 -12.81
C LYS A 12 1.67 -7.78 -12.82
N PHE A 13 1.74 -9.02 -12.33
CA PHE A 13 2.94 -9.84 -12.40
C PHE A 13 2.97 -10.66 -13.69
N SER A 14 4.12 -10.68 -14.36
CA SER A 14 4.33 -11.53 -15.53
C SER A 14 4.50 -13.00 -15.13
N LYS A 15 4.01 -13.92 -15.96
CA LYS A 15 4.22 -15.36 -15.76
C LYS A 15 5.73 -15.70 -15.79
N PRO A 16 6.17 -16.71 -15.02
CA PRO A 16 7.55 -17.18 -15.05
C PRO A 16 7.97 -17.61 -16.45
N ARG A 17 9.25 -17.43 -16.79
CA ARG A 17 9.81 -17.99 -18.03
C ARG A 17 9.68 -19.51 -18.02
N PHE A 18 9.47 -20.11 -19.19
CA PHE A 18 9.27 -21.55 -19.35
C PHE A 18 10.34 -22.36 -18.60
N GLY A 19 9.93 -23.38 -17.85
CA GLY A 19 10.82 -24.21 -17.03
C GLY A 19 11.20 -23.62 -15.66
N ARG A 20 10.70 -22.43 -15.28
CA ARG A 20 10.88 -21.87 -13.94
C ARG A 20 9.58 -21.94 -13.14
N ARG A 21 9.70 -22.22 -11.84
CA ARG A 21 8.60 -22.07 -10.88
C ARG A 21 8.42 -20.59 -10.53
N GLY A 22 7.16 -20.14 -10.54
CA GLY A 22 6.77 -18.84 -10.01
C GLY A 22 6.28 -18.94 -8.58
N TYR A 23 5.92 -17.78 -8.02
CA TYR A 23 5.10 -17.75 -6.82
C TYR A 23 3.70 -18.29 -7.13
N ASP A 24 3.09 -18.88 -6.11
CA ASP A 24 1.68 -19.25 -6.14
C ASP A 24 0.81 -17.98 -6.11
N GLU A 25 -0.14 -17.87 -7.02
CA GLU A 25 -0.96 -16.67 -7.21
C GLU A 25 -1.76 -16.35 -5.95
N ALA A 26 -2.41 -17.35 -5.35
CA ALA A 26 -3.19 -17.16 -4.12
C ALA A 26 -2.32 -16.69 -2.94
N SER A 27 -1.10 -17.20 -2.84
CA SER A 27 -0.13 -16.76 -1.83
C SER A 27 0.34 -15.32 -2.04
N VAL A 28 0.49 -14.89 -3.30
CA VAL A 28 0.83 -13.50 -3.64
C VAL A 28 -0.34 -12.58 -3.34
N ASP A 29 -1.55 -12.96 -3.72
CA ASP A 29 -2.76 -12.16 -3.49
C ASP A 29 -2.99 -11.92 -1.99
N ALA A 30 -2.93 -12.97 -1.17
CA ALA A 30 -3.08 -12.85 0.28
C ALA A 30 -2.00 -11.95 0.93
N PHE A 31 -0.78 -11.96 0.38
CA PHE A 31 0.26 -11.05 0.83
C PHE A 31 -0.05 -9.59 0.42
N LEU A 32 -0.51 -9.37 -0.80
CA LEU A 32 -0.89 -8.05 -1.28
C LEU A 32 -2.06 -7.46 -0.48
N ASP A 33 -3.03 -8.27 -0.06
CA ASP A 33 -4.12 -7.85 0.82
C ASP A 33 -3.58 -7.25 2.13
N GLY A 34 -2.63 -7.92 2.79
CA GLY A 34 -2.00 -7.42 4.02
C GLY A 34 -1.17 -6.15 3.79
N VAL A 35 -0.52 -6.02 2.64
CA VAL A 35 0.20 -4.80 2.25
C VAL A 35 -0.77 -3.65 2.04
N MET A 36 -1.91 -3.88 1.37
CA MET A 36 -2.96 -2.88 1.16
C MET A 36 -3.52 -2.37 2.50
N GLU A 37 -3.85 -3.27 3.43
CA GLU A 37 -4.34 -2.90 4.76
C GLU A 37 -3.31 -2.04 5.51
N SER A 38 -2.04 -2.42 5.45
CA SER A 38 -0.95 -1.68 6.09
C SER A 38 -0.77 -0.28 5.50
N LEU A 39 -0.82 -0.16 4.17
CA LEU A 39 -0.70 1.13 3.48
C LEU A 39 -1.89 2.05 3.79
N SER A 40 -3.11 1.51 3.81
CA SER A 40 -4.31 2.26 4.19
C SER A 40 -4.16 2.81 5.60
N SER A 41 -3.74 1.97 6.55
CA SER A 41 -3.51 2.39 7.95
C SER A 41 -2.46 3.50 8.08
N MET A 42 -1.39 3.44 7.28
CA MET A 42 -0.37 4.50 7.24
C MET A 42 -0.93 5.81 6.68
N GLN A 43 -1.73 5.74 5.61
CA GLN A 43 -2.37 6.91 5.01
C GLN A 43 -3.34 7.59 5.98
N ASP A 44 -4.20 6.82 6.65
CA ASP A 44 -5.13 7.36 7.66
C ASP A 44 -4.40 8.11 8.78
N ARG A 45 -3.25 7.56 9.22
CA ARG A 45 -2.41 8.19 10.25
C ARG A 45 -1.76 9.49 9.75
N ILE A 46 -1.34 9.52 8.49
CA ILE A 46 -0.79 10.73 7.87
C ILE A 46 -1.87 11.80 7.81
N ASP A 47 -3.05 11.47 7.29
CA ASP A 47 -4.19 12.38 7.16
C ASP A 47 -4.63 12.94 8.52
N GLU A 48 -4.61 12.12 9.56
CA GLU A 48 -4.89 12.56 10.92
C GLU A 48 -3.82 13.52 11.44
N LEU A 49 -2.54 13.23 11.23
CA LEU A 49 -1.46 14.13 11.64
C LEU A 49 -1.50 15.46 10.90
N GLU A 50 -1.80 15.43 9.61
CA GLU A 50 -1.96 16.64 8.80
C GLU A 50 -3.15 17.47 9.29
N ARG A 51 -4.31 16.85 9.58
CA ARG A 51 -5.46 17.51 10.19
C ARG A 51 -5.12 18.15 11.54
N ARG A 52 -4.39 17.43 12.39
CA ARG A 52 -3.93 17.94 13.69
C ARG A 52 -3.00 19.13 13.55
N LEU A 53 -2.07 19.08 12.60
CA LEU A 53 -1.17 20.21 12.32
C LEU A 53 -1.92 21.42 11.80
N ALA A 54 -2.88 21.23 10.88
CA ALA A 54 -3.70 22.30 10.34
C ALA A 54 -4.61 22.97 11.41
N SER A 55 -5.09 22.19 12.38
CA SER A 55 -5.90 22.70 13.50
C SER A 55 -5.11 23.39 14.61
N ARG A 56 -3.77 23.32 14.57
CA ARG A 56 -2.91 23.89 15.60
C ARG A 56 -2.88 25.42 15.45
N PRO A 57 -3.24 26.20 16.48
CA PRO A 57 -3.13 27.66 16.40
C PRO A 57 -1.66 28.06 16.20
N PRO A 58 -1.39 29.13 15.42
CA PRO A 58 -0.04 29.63 15.21
C PRO A 58 0.58 29.97 16.58
N ARG A 59 1.84 29.57 16.77
CA ARG A 59 2.58 29.96 17.97
C ARG A 59 2.92 31.45 17.83
N LEU A 60 2.17 32.30 18.53
CA LEU A 60 2.51 33.72 18.76
C LEU A 60 3.61 33.83 19.81
#